data_AF-A0A940R916-F1
#
_entry.id   AF-A0A940R916-F1
#
_cell.length_a   1.000
_cell.length_b   1.000
_cell.length_c   1.000
_cell.angle_alpha   90.00
_cell.angle_beta   90.00
_cell.angle_gamma   90.00
#
_symmetry.space_group_name_H-M   'P 1'
#
loop_
_entity.id
_entity.type
_entity.pdbx_description
1 polymer ?
#
loop_
_entity_poly.entity_id
_entity_poly.type
_entity_poly.pdbx_seq_one_letter_code
_entity_poly.pdbx_strand_id
1 'polypeptide(L)'
;MKALITIAIFAFCSSSFAWVSHDAVAKEYTFKYKLSGQSLEIKKQAGSYEEAYEMAAQQCFSFYKGAGKVSENRGLDIIDVCANPRS
;
A
#
# COMPACT_ATOMS: atom_id res chain seq x y z
N MET A 1 -31.78 -33.15 43.89
CA MET A 1 -32.37 -32.22 42.90
C MET A 1 -32.11 -30.80 43.36
N LYS A 2 -31.04 -30.12 42.89
CA LYS A 2 -30.82 -28.66 43.04
C LYS A 2 -29.50 -28.17 42.41
N ALA A 3 -28.54 -29.06 42.17
CA ALA A 3 -27.21 -28.68 41.65
C ALA A 3 -27.06 -28.76 40.12
N LEU A 4 -28.13 -28.99 39.35
CA LEU A 4 -28.05 -29.16 37.88
C LEU A 4 -28.57 -27.96 37.08
N ILE A 5 -29.05 -26.89 37.73
CA ILE A 5 -29.69 -25.76 37.05
C ILE A 5 -28.73 -24.55 36.88
N THR A 6 -27.54 -24.58 37.47
CA THR A 6 -26.64 -23.41 37.47
C THR A 6 -25.64 -23.35 36.31
N ILE A 7 -25.56 -24.38 35.45
CA ILE A 7 -24.53 -24.45 34.38
C ILE A 7 -25.05 -23.89 33.04
N ALA A 8 -26.34 -23.57 32.91
CA ALA A 8 -26.93 -23.17 31.63
C ALA A 8 -26.75 -21.69 31.24
N ILE A 9 -26.24 -20.81 32.12
CA ILE A 9 -26.25 -19.35 31.88
C ILE A 9 -24.91 -18.81 31.34
N PHE A 10 -23.81 -19.57 31.41
CA PHE A 10 -22.48 -19.08 31.02
C PHE A 10 -22.09 -19.32 29.55
N ALA A 11 -22.98 -19.86 28.71
CA ALA A 11 -22.62 -20.28 27.35
C ALA A 11 -23.01 -19.28 26.23
N PHE A 12 -23.64 -18.13 26.54
CA PHE A 12 -24.25 -17.27 25.51
C PHE A 12 -23.65 -15.85 25.38
N CYS A 13 -22.47 -15.57 25.92
CA CYS A 13 -21.91 -14.20 25.87
C CYS A 13 -20.73 -13.98 24.90
N SER A 14 -20.32 -14.98 24.11
CA SER A 14 -19.07 -14.88 23.32
C SER A 14 -19.26 -14.73 21.82
N SER A 15 -20.47 -14.44 21.33
CA SER A 15 -20.70 -14.15 19.91
C SER A 15 -20.27 -12.72 19.56
N SER A 16 -18.97 -12.44 19.64
CA SER A 16 -18.41 -11.27 18.94
C SER A 16 -18.48 -11.58 17.46
N PHE A 17 -19.50 -11.04 16.77
CA PHE A 17 -19.43 -10.93 15.32
C PHE A 17 -18.20 -10.05 15.05
N ALA A 18 -17.13 -10.63 14.52
CA ALA A 18 -16.06 -9.81 13.96
C ALA A 18 -16.66 -9.15 12.73
N TRP A 19 -16.75 -7.82 12.72
CA TRP A 19 -17.11 -7.07 11.52
C TRP A 19 -16.06 -7.47 10.47
N VAL A 20 -16.49 -8.24 9.47
CA VAL A 20 -15.66 -8.56 8.32
C VAL A 20 -15.40 -7.23 7.63
N SER A 21 -14.19 -6.70 7.77
CA SER A 21 -13.75 -5.56 6.98
C SER A 21 -13.82 -5.99 5.52
N HIS A 22 -14.78 -5.42 4.79
CA HIS A 22 -14.82 -5.58 3.34
C HIS A 22 -13.53 -4.96 2.81
N ASP A 23 -12.72 -5.73 2.08
CA ASP A 23 -11.51 -5.20 1.46
C ASP A 23 -11.86 -3.93 0.69
N ALA A 24 -11.07 -2.87 0.88
CA ALA A 24 -11.24 -1.64 0.13
C ALA A 24 -11.18 -1.99 -1.37
N VAL A 25 -12.24 -1.68 -2.11
CA VAL A 25 -12.33 -1.98 -3.55
C VAL A 25 -11.08 -1.43 -4.22
N ALA A 26 -10.26 -2.33 -4.77
CA ALA A 26 -8.98 -1.97 -5.37
C ALA A 26 -9.22 -0.94 -6.49
N LYS A 27 -8.67 0.27 -6.31
CA LYS A 27 -8.76 1.35 -7.28
C LYS A 27 -7.46 1.42 -8.07
N GLU A 28 -7.56 1.71 -9.37
CA GLU A 28 -6.40 1.99 -10.20
C GLU A 28 -5.94 3.44 -10.02
N TYR A 29 -4.65 3.62 -9.72
CA TYR A 29 -3.97 4.90 -9.59
C TYR A 29 -2.87 5.00 -10.64
N THR A 30 -2.75 6.16 -11.28
CA THR A 30 -1.72 6.44 -12.29
C THR A 30 -0.74 7.47 -11.76
N PHE A 31 0.56 7.17 -11.88
CA PHE A 31 1.65 8.04 -11.44
C PHE A 31 2.57 8.32 -12.62
N LYS A 32 2.85 9.61 -12.86
CA LYS A 32 3.73 10.07 -13.93
C LYS A 32 4.97 10.72 -13.37
N TYR A 33 6.12 10.29 -13.86
CA TYR A 33 7.44 10.76 -13.47
C TYR A 33 8.18 11.27 -14.70
N LYS A 34 9.06 12.24 -14.48
CA LYS A 34 9.92 12.79 -15.54
C LYS A 34 11.27 13.16 -14.96
N LEU A 35 12.32 12.54 -15.50
CA LEU A 35 13.70 12.80 -15.09
C LEU A 35 14.59 12.87 -16.33
N SER A 36 15.37 13.95 -16.47
CA SER A 36 16.36 14.11 -17.54
C SER A 36 15.79 13.87 -18.97
N GLY A 37 14.55 14.28 -19.22
CA GLY A 37 13.87 14.11 -20.52
C GLY A 37 13.15 12.77 -20.70
N GLN A 38 13.40 11.77 -19.86
CA GLN A 38 12.72 10.48 -19.89
C GLN A 38 11.45 10.51 -19.04
N SER A 39 10.32 10.12 -19.62
CA SER A 39 9.03 10.04 -18.93
C SER A 39 8.71 8.59 -18.57
N LEU A 40 8.09 8.37 -17.42
CA LEU A 40 7.67 7.07 -16.92
C LEU A 40 6.24 7.18 -16.37
N GLU A 41 5.35 6.32 -16.87
CA GLU A 41 3.99 6.19 -16.34
C GLU A 41 3.85 4.81 -15.68
N ILE A 42 3.37 4.80 -14.44
CA ILE A 42 3.14 3.59 -13.66
C ILE A 42 1.68 3.56 -13.20
N LYS A 43 1.02 2.43 -13.45
CA LYS A 43 -0.34 2.16 -12.97
C LYS A 43 -0.31 1.11 -11.88
N LYS A 44 -0.98 1.37 -10.76
CA LYS A 44 -1.06 0.45 -9.61
C LYS A 44 -2.50 0.33 -9.14
N GLN A 45 -2.92 -0.89 -8.88
CA GLN A 45 -4.18 -1.18 -8.22
C GLN A 45 -3.90 -1.43 -6.74
N ALA A 46 -4.59 -0.71 -5.86
CA ALA A 46 -4.41 -0.83 -4.41
C ALA A 46 -5.68 -0.42 -3.66
N GLY A 47 -5.75 -0.78 -2.38
CA GLY A 47 -6.86 -0.39 -1.52
C GLY A 47 -6.81 1.10 -1.11
N SER A 48 -5.63 1.72 -1.19
CA SER A 48 -5.40 3.13 -0.85
C SER A 48 -4.46 3.81 -1.84
N TYR A 49 -4.47 5.15 -1.85
CA TYR A 49 -3.54 5.92 -2.67
C TYR A 49 -2.11 5.75 -2.17
N GLU A 50 -1.93 5.72 -0.85
CA GLU A 50 -0.64 5.62 -0.15
C GLU A 50 0.06 4.30 -0.52
N GLU A 51 -0.67 3.18 -0.47
CA GLU A 51 -0.15 1.88 -0.88
C GLU A 51 0.23 1.87 -2.37
N ALA A 52 -0.63 2.42 -3.24
CA ALA A 52 -0.34 2.54 -4.67
C ALA A 52 0.89 3.43 -4.94
N TYR A 53 1.02 4.51 -4.19
CA TYR A 53 2.11 5.47 -4.27
C TYR A 53 3.43 4.84 -3.84
N GLU A 54 3.48 4.12 -2.71
CA GLU A 54 4.69 3.42 -2.26
C GLU A 54 5.17 2.41 -3.31
N MET A 55 4.25 1.60 -3.85
CA MET A 55 4.57 0.65 -4.92
C MET A 55 5.09 1.37 -6.18
N ALA A 56 4.49 2.50 -6.55
CA ALA A 56 4.89 3.26 -7.73
C ALA A 56 6.26 3.95 -7.53
N ALA A 57 6.52 4.51 -6.35
CA ALA A 57 7.78 5.18 -6.01
C ALA A 57 8.95 4.18 -6.01
N GLN A 58 8.77 2.99 -5.45
CA GLN A 58 9.78 1.92 -5.48
C GLN A 58 10.11 1.47 -6.91
N GLN A 59 9.09 1.32 -7.75
CA GLN A 59 9.27 0.98 -9.16
C GLN A 59 9.93 2.12 -9.94
N CYS A 60 9.57 3.38 -9.67
CA CYS A 60 10.20 4.58 -10.23
C CYS A 60 11.71 4.61 -9.91
N PHE A 61 12.07 4.42 -8.63
CA PHE A 61 13.45 4.45 -8.20
C PHE A 61 14.25 3.34 -8.89
N SER A 62 13.70 2.12 -8.93
CA SER A 62 14.34 0.98 -9.58
C SER A 62 14.55 1.22 -11.08
N PHE A 63 13.58 1.83 -11.75
CA PHE A 63 13.66 2.17 -13.17
C PHE A 63 14.78 3.18 -13.45
N TYR A 64 14.78 4.32 -12.77
CA TYR A 64 15.75 5.40 -13.04
C TYR A 64 17.14 5.14 -12.48
N LYS A 65 17.26 4.35 -11.40
CA LYS A 65 18.56 3.91 -10.89
C LYS A 65 19.22 2.94 -11.87
N GLY A 66 18.43 2.07 -12.51
CA GLY A 66 18.94 1.01 -13.37
C GLY A 66 19.81 0.00 -12.62
N ALA A 67 20.71 -0.66 -13.34
CA ALA A 67 21.66 -1.62 -12.78
C ALA A 67 22.87 -0.90 -12.15
N GLY A 68 23.26 -1.31 -10.95
CA GLY A 68 24.46 -0.81 -10.27
C GLY A 68 24.23 0.33 -9.28
N LYS A 69 25.34 0.95 -8.86
CA LYS A 69 25.34 2.11 -7.97
C LYS A 69 25.33 3.39 -8.82
N VAL A 70 24.60 4.40 -8.35
CA VAL A 70 24.61 5.75 -8.91
C VAL A 70 25.44 6.67 -8.00
N SER A 71 25.90 7.80 -8.54
CA SER A 71 26.49 8.85 -7.69
C SER A 71 25.43 9.40 -6.73
N GLU A 72 25.87 9.98 -5.61
CA GLU A 72 24.97 10.53 -4.58
C GLU A 72 24.01 11.58 -5.16
N ASN A 73 24.54 12.58 -5.87
CA ASN A 73 23.72 13.61 -6.52
C ASN A 73 22.67 13.01 -7.46
N ARG A 74 23.07 12.02 -8.27
CA ARG A 74 22.12 11.33 -9.15
C ARG A 74 21.08 10.56 -8.37
N GLY A 75 21.47 9.93 -7.27
CA GLY A 75 20.55 9.25 -6.36
C GLY A 75 19.52 10.20 -5.76
N LEU A 76 19.96 11.38 -5.31
CA LEU A 76 19.08 12.42 -4.77
C LEU A 76 18.09 12.94 -5.82
N ASP A 77 18.54 13.19 -7.05
CA ASP A 77 17.65 13.59 -8.15
C ASP A 77 16.55 12.53 -8.43
N ILE A 78 16.93 11.25 -8.41
CA ILE A 78 15.98 10.16 -8.62
C ILE A 78 14.98 10.11 -7.47
N ILE A 79 15.45 10.23 -6.22
CA ILE A 79 14.57 10.23 -5.03
C ILE A 79 13.58 11.38 -5.09
N ASP A 80 14.02 12.59 -5.43
CA ASP A 80 13.15 13.77 -5.52
C ASP A 80 12.03 13.58 -6.55
N VAL A 81 12.36 13.06 -7.75
CA VAL A 81 11.35 12.78 -8.77
C VAL A 81 10.39 11.67 -8.33
N CYS A 82 10.89 10.58 -7.76
CA CYS A 82 10.05 9.45 -7.37
C CYS A 82 9.21 9.74 -6.13
N ALA A 83 9.60 10.69 -5.29
CA ALA A 83 8.80 11.20 -4.18
C ALA A 83 7.71 12.19 -4.63
N ASN A 84 7.84 12.78 -5.82
CA ASN A 84 6.96 13.85 -6.30
C ASN A 84 6.37 13.55 -7.69
N PRO A 85 5.45 12.58 -7.82
CA PRO A 85 4.76 12.29 -9.08
C PRO A 85 3.94 13.49 -9.54
N ARG A 86 3.93 13.76 -10.84
CA ARG A 86 3.30 14.95 -11.44
C ARG A 86 1.80 14.79 -11.76
N SER A 87 1.19 13.66 -11.36
CA SER A 87 -0.22 13.23 -11.58
C SER A 87 -0.81 13.55 -12.96
#